data_AF-K1QDL8-F1
#
_entry.id   AF-K1QDL8-F1
#
_cell.length_a   1.000
_cell.length_b   1.000
_cell.length_c   1.000
_cell.angle_alpha   90.00
_cell.angle_beta   90.00
_cell.angle_gamma   90.00
#
_symmetry.space_group_name_H-M   'P 1'
#
loop_
_entity.id
_entity.type
_entity.pdbx_description
1 polymer ?
#
loop_
_entity_poly.entity_id
_entity_poly.type
_entity_poly.pdbx_seq_one_letter_code
_entity_poly.pdbx_strand_id
1 'polypeptide(L)'
;MRIIFGLVVATAATLHRIATSNNSKAKGGRKHWVGGTDMMEEGKWVWFPGNEPVTYTDWLPTEPDNKLHSSLEKEHCMTLSPSSHNVYQWSDEICSELLNFICERIAIRSGV
;
A
#
# COMPACT_ATOMS: atom_id res chain seq x y z
N MET A 1 1.12 15.85 -5.42
CA MET A 1 0.08 14.83 -5.18
C MET A 1 -1.13 15.08 -6.10
N ARG A 2 -1.19 14.44 -7.28
CA ARG A 2 -2.49 14.21 -7.92
C ARG A 2 -3.09 12.99 -7.21
N ILE A 3 -3.60 13.18 -5.99
CA ILE A 3 -4.55 12.21 -5.45
C ILE A 3 -5.69 12.21 -6.47
N ILE A 4 -5.79 11.17 -7.27
CA ILE A 4 -7.02 10.92 -8.02
C ILE A 4 -8.09 10.78 -6.92
N PHE A 5 -8.99 11.76 -6.83
CA PHE A 5 -10.10 11.86 -5.87
C PHE A 5 -11.15 10.73 -6.05
N GLY A 6 -10.73 9.51 -6.33
CA GLY A 6 -11.58 8.36 -6.56
C GLY A 6 -10.98 7.11 -5.92
N LEU A 7 -11.46 6.80 -4.71
CA LEU A 7 -11.33 5.52 -4.03
C LEU A 7 -9.90 4.94 -3.94
N VAL A 8 -9.12 5.40 -2.97
CA VAL A 8 -7.98 4.63 -2.46
C VAL A 8 -8.27 4.31 -1.00
N VAL A 9 -8.62 3.07 -0.71
CA VAL A 9 -8.30 2.38 0.55
C VAL A 9 -8.30 0.90 0.24
N ALA A 10 -7.29 0.15 0.66
CA ALA A 10 -7.44 -1.27 0.94
C ALA A 10 -6.96 -1.41 2.37
N THR A 11 -7.88 -1.63 3.30
CA THR A 11 -7.54 -1.86 4.71
C THR A 11 -6.66 -3.11 4.85
N ALA A 12 -5.89 -3.18 5.95
CA ALA A 12 -5.02 -4.32 6.24
C ALA A 12 -5.69 -5.70 6.05
N ALA A 13 -6.97 -5.81 6.42
CA ALA A 13 -7.75 -7.04 6.28
C ALA A 13 -8.00 -7.44 4.82
N THR A 14 -8.22 -6.46 3.93
CA THR A 14 -8.34 -6.69 2.48
C THR A 14 -6.98 -7.04 1.87
N LEU A 15 -5.91 -6.35 2.28
CA LEU A 15 -4.56 -6.56 1.78
C LEU A 15 -4.01 -7.95 2.11
N HIS A 16 -4.23 -8.46 3.32
CA HIS A 16 -3.79 -9.81 3.68
C HIS A 16 -4.41 -10.88 2.76
N ARG A 17 -5.70 -10.73 2.40
CA ARG A 17 -6.39 -11.65 1.48
C ARG A 17 -5.90 -11.54 0.03
N ILE A 18 -5.50 -10.35 -0.39
CA ILE A 18 -4.89 -10.13 -1.71
C ILE A 18 -3.46 -10.69 -1.71
N ALA A 19 -2.62 -10.38 -0.75
CA ALA A 19 -1.24 -10.87 -0.70
C ALA A 19 -1.14 -12.41 -0.67
N THR A 20 -2.13 -13.09 -0.08
CA THR A 20 -2.17 -14.55 0.05
C THR A 20 -2.99 -15.28 -1.02
N SER A 21 -3.70 -14.56 -1.90
CA SER A 21 -4.53 -15.22 -2.92
C SER A 21 -3.67 -15.85 -4.04
N ASN A 22 -4.05 -17.06 -4.46
CA ASN A 22 -3.38 -17.78 -5.55
C ASN A 22 -3.41 -17.04 -6.89
N ASN A 23 -4.38 -16.13 -7.09
CA ASN A 23 -4.51 -15.28 -8.27
C ASN A 23 -3.67 -13.98 -8.20
N SER A 24 -3.05 -13.73 -7.05
CA SER A 24 -2.30 -12.51 -6.73
C SER A 24 -0.89 -12.83 -6.22
N LYS A 25 -0.38 -14.04 -6.52
CA LYS A 25 1.07 -14.26 -6.58
C LYS A 25 1.69 -13.11 -7.36
N ALA A 26 2.85 -12.62 -6.93
CA ALA A 26 3.55 -11.48 -7.54
C ALA A 26 4.16 -11.82 -8.92
N LYS A 27 3.36 -12.46 -9.79
CA LYS A 27 3.66 -12.85 -11.16
C LYS A 27 3.66 -11.60 -12.03
N GLY A 28 4.78 -10.91 -12.03
CA GLY A 28 4.98 -9.70 -12.84
C GLY A 28 5.96 -8.71 -12.24
N GLY A 29 6.34 -8.88 -10.96
CA GLY A 29 7.35 -8.02 -10.33
C GLY A 29 6.96 -6.54 -10.24
N ARG A 30 5.66 -6.21 -10.32
CA ARG A 30 5.17 -4.82 -10.31
C ARG A 30 4.74 -4.41 -8.91
N LYS A 31 5.10 -3.19 -8.52
CA LYS A 31 4.61 -2.52 -7.31
C LYS A 31 3.22 -1.92 -7.55
N HIS A 32 2.41 -1.86 -6.50
CA HIS A 32 1.08 -1.27 -6.55
C HIS A 32 0.85 -0.37 -5.35
N TRP A 33 0.35 0.86 -5.57
CA TRP A 33 -0.07 1.74 -4.49
C TRP A 33 -1.22 1.11 -3.69
N VAL A 34 -1.13 1.28 -2.36
CA VAL A 34 -2.22 1.01 -1.41
C VAL A 34 -2.47 2.26 -0.57
N GLY A 35 -3.48 2.24 0.31
CA GLY A 35 -3.94 3.44 1.02
C GLY A 35 -3.12 3.86 2.23
N GLY A 36 -1.99 3.22 2.52
CA GLY A 36 -1.17 3.52 3.70
C GLY A 36 -0.29 4.74 3.46
N THR A 37 -0.21 5.65 4.44
CA THR A 37 0.68 6.81 4.41
C THR A 37 1.09 7.22 5.82
N ASP A 38 2.29 7.77 5.96
CA ASP A 38 2.77 8.43 7.18
C ASP A 38 3.16 9.91 6.94
N MET A 39 2.69 10.49 5.82
CA MET A 39 2.96 11.88 5.38
C MET A 39 2.69 12.94 6.47
N MET A 40 1.81 12.64 7.43
CA MET A 40 1.49 13.54 8.53
C MET A 40 2.52 13.47 9.67
N GLU A 41 3.03 12.28 9.98
CA GLU A 41 4.02 12.04 11.03
C GLU A 41 4.79 10.76 10.71
N GLU A 42 6.08 10.93 10.42
CA GLU A 42 7.01 9.85 10.10
C GLU A 42 6.92 8.67 11.07
N GLY A 43 6.79 7.45 10.52
CA GLY A 43 6.68 6.22 11.31
C GLY A 43 5.29 5.98 11.91
N LYS A 44 4.33 6.91 11.77
CA LYS A 44 2.93 6.72 12.15
C LYS A 44 2.04 6.55 10.92
N TRP A 45 1.95 5.29 10.50
CA TRP A 45 1.16 4.89 9.36
C TRP A 45 -0.35 4.93 9.64
N VAL A 46 -1.09 5.56 8.74
CA VAL A 46 -2.56 5.62 8.72
C VAL A 46 -3.11 5.22 7.37
N TRP A 47 -4.35 4.74 7.35
CA TRP A 47 -5.10 4.50 6.12
C TRP A 47 -5.78 5.81 5.66
N PHE A 48 -5.35 6.35 4.52
CA PHE A 48 -6.07 7.41 3.84
C PHE A 48 -7.40 6.89 3.28
N PRO A 49 -8.50 7.68 3.25
CA PRO A 49 -8.64 9.03 3.80
C PRO A 49 -9.08 9.06 5.28
N GLY A 50 -9.34 7.90 5.88
CA GLY A 50 -9.95 7.81 7.22
C GLY A 50 -9.03 8.22 8.38
N ASN A 51 -7.71 8.29 8.15
CA ASN A 51 -6.69 8.47 9.18
C ASN A 51 -6.72 7.39 10.27
N GLU A 52 -7.31 6.23 9.97
CA GLU A 52 -7.33 5.09 10.87
C GLU A 52 -5.92 4.51 11.01
N PRO A 53 -5.42 4.29 12.23
CA PRO A 53 -4.08 3.73 12.43
C PRO A 53 -3.90 2.38 11.75
N VAL A 54 -2.74 2.18 11.14
CA VAL A 54 -2.32 0.86 10.64
C VAL A 54 -1.93 -0.01 11.84
N THR A 55 -2.73 -1.05 12.11
CA THR A 55 -2.56 -1.93 13.29
C THR A 55 -1.96 -3.30 12.99
N TYR A 56 -1.93 -3.69 11.72
CA TYR A 56 -1.24 -4.88 11.21
C TYR A 56 -0.19 -4.43 10.22
N THR A 57 0.95 -5.10 10.17
CA THR A 57 2.03 -4.80 9.22
C THR A 57 2.58 -6.07 8.59
N ASP A 58 2.98 -5.97 7.33
CA ASP A 58 3.69 -7.01 6.58
C ASP A 58 4.76 -6.38 5.69
N TRP A 59 5.63 -5.58 6.32
CA TRP A 59 6.74 -4.90 5.67
C TRP A 59 7.73 -5.90 5.07
N LEU A 60 8.31 -5.55 3.92
CA LEU A 60 9.52 -6.18 3.44
C LEU A 60 10.62 -6.08 4.51
N PRO A 61 11.59 -7.00 4.51
CA PRO A 61 12.78 -6.83 5.33
C PRO A 61 13.40 -5.46 5.06
N THR A 62 13.77 -4.76 6.13
CA THR A 62 14.31 -3.39 6.15
C THR A 62 13.33 -2.25 5.89
N GLU A 63 12.06 -2.52 5.57
CA GLU A 63 11.04 -1.49 5.39
C GLU A 63 10.21 -1.23 6.67
N PRO A 64 9.61 -0.02 6.82
CA PRO A 64 9.83 1.15 5.98
C PRO A 64 11.19 1.80 6.27
N ASP A 65 11.91 2.25 5.24
CA ASP A 65 13.28 2.78 5.37
C ASP A 65 13.39 4.31 5.20
N ASN A 66 12.30 4.96 4.74
CA ASN A 66 12.22 6.40 4.48
C ASN A 66 13.42 6.93 3.69
N LYS A 67 13.78 6.24 2.62
CA LYS A 67 14.98 6.54 1.86
C LYS A 67 14.92 7.92 1.24
N LEU A 68 16.07 8.61 1.25
CA LEU A 68 16.26 9.84 0.51
C LEU A 68 16.60 9.53 -0.95
N HIS A 69 15.78 10.01 -1.88
CA HIS A 69 15.98 9.84 -3.31
C HIS A 69 16.70 11.04 -3.95
N SER A 70 17.15 10.90 -5.19
CA SER A 70 17.79 11.98 -5.95
C SER A 70 16.87 13.19 -6.17
N SER A 71 15.55 13.00 -6.08
CA SER A 71 14.55 14.07 -6.09
C SER A 71 14.50 14.89 -4.80
N LEU A 72 15.27 14.51 -3.77
CA LEU A 72 15.21 15.02 -2.40
C LEU A 72 13.86 14.75 -1.71
N GLU A 73 13.02 13.91 -2.32
CA GLU A 73 11.78 13.42 -1.71
C GLU A 73 12.08 12.25 -0.77
N LYS A 74 11.25 12.18 0.26
CA LYS A 74 11.17 11.10 1.24
C LYS A 74 10.01 10.17 0.91
N GLU A 75 10.06 8.97 1.45
CA GLU A 75 9.07 7.94 1.18
C GLU A 75 7.95 8.03 2.22
N HIS A 76 6.74 8.31 1.75
CA HIS A 76 5.57 8.53 2.62
C HIS A 76 4.32 7.80 2.16
N CYS A 77 4.44 6.99 1.11
CA CYS A 77 3.33 6.28 0.49
C CYS A 77 3.60 4.79 0.44
N MET A 78 2.63 3.98 0.88
CA MET A 78 2.77 2.54 0.98
C MET A 78 2.45 1.85 -0.35
N THR A 79 3.27 0.88 -0.73
CA THR A 79 3.03 -0.03 -1.85
C THR A 79 2.94 -1.49 -1.41
N LEU A 80 2.26 -2.32 -2.20
CA LEU A 80 2.52 -3.74 -2.27
C LEU A 80 3.64 -4.00 -3.28
N SER A 81 4.77 -4.49 -2.78
CA SER A 81 5.98 -4.79 -3.52
C SER A 81 6.25 -6.31 -3.58
N PRO A 82 6.75 -6.83 -4.71
CA PRO A 82 7.10 -8.24 -4.84
C PRO A 82 8.29 -8.61 -3.95
N SER A 83 8.12 -9.63 -3.10
CA SER A 83 9.23 -10.22 -2.34
C SER A 83 9.95 -11.32 -3.13
N SER A 84 11.13 -11.72 -2.64
CA SER A 84 11.89 -12.89 -3.15
C SER A 84 11.11 -14.21 -3.05
N HIS A 85 10.09 -14.28 -2.21
CA HIS A 85 9.26 -15.47 -1.99
C HIS A 85 8.00 -15.52 -2.87
N ASN A 86 7.90 -14.66 -3.89
CA ASN A 86 6.74 -14.53 -4.79
C ASN A 86 5.43 -14.14 -4.08
N VAL A 87 5.52 -13.55 -2.89
CA VAL A 87 4.41 -12.93 -2.15
C VAL A 87 4.55 -11.42 -2.19
N TYR A 88 3.43 -10.69 -2.02
CA TYR A 88 3.47 -9.25 -1.87
C TYR A 88 3.66 -8.87 -0.40
N GLN A 89 4.56 -7.92 -0.15
CA GLN A 89 4.83 -7.32 1.15
C GLN A 89 4.89 -5.80 1.00
N TRP A 90 4.90 -5.07 2.10
CA TRP A 90 4.77 -3.61 2.09
C TRP A 90 6.13 -2.93 1.95
N SER A 91 6.15 -1.80 1.27
CA SER A 91 7.30 -0.89 1.13
C SER A 91 6.78 0.53 1.15
N ASP A 92 7.49 1.46 1.76
CA ASP A 92 7.29 2.88 1.49
C ASP A 92 8.00 3.27 0.21
N GLU A 93 7.45 4.26 -0.50
CA GLU A 93 8.01 4.82 -1.72
C GLU A 93 7.72 6.33 -1.78
N ILE A 94 8.46 7.04 -2.63
CA ILE A 94 8.20 8.44 -2.91
C ILE A 94 6.82 8.58 -3.59
N CYS A 95 5.95 9.39 -3.00
CA CYS A 95 4.55 9.52 -3.40
C CYS A 95 4.33 10.04 -4.84
N SER A 96 5.38 10.54 -5.49
CA SER A 96 5.36 11.07 -6.85
C SER A 96 5.52 9.98 -7.93
N GLU A 97 5.82 8.73 -7.55
CA GLU A 97 6.01 7.62 -8.49
C GLU A 97 4.73 7.21 -9.23
N LEU A 98 4.91 6.88 -10.52
CA LEU A 98 3.81 6.52 -11.42
C LEU A 98 3.56 5.00 -11.40
N LEU A 99 2.81 4.54 -10.39
CA LEU A 99 2.43 3.15 -10.22
C LEU A 99 0.92 2.92 -10.40
N ASN A 100 0.56 1.67 -10.71
CA ASN A 100 -0.84 1.22 -10.63
C ASN A 100 -1.27 1.18 -9.15
N PHE A 101 -2.57 1.26 -8.87
CA PHE A 101 -3.12 1.25 -7.52
C PHE A 101 -4.18 0.16 -7.34
N ILE A 102 -4.41 -0.25 -6.09
CA ILE A 102 -5.46 -1.20 -5.72
C ILE A 102 -6.54 -0.45 -4.93
N CYS A 103 -7.80 -0.68 -5.30
CA CYS A 103 -8.97 -0.12 -4.62
C CYS A 103 -9.71 -1.21 -3.84
N GLU A 104 -10.26 -0.87 -2.67
CA GLU A 104 -11.32 -1.63 -2.03
C GLU A 104 -12.67 -0.91 -2.14
N ARG A 105 -13.73 -1.70 -2.09
CA ARG A 105 -15.10 -1.21 -1.99
C ARG A 105 -15.88 -2.13 -1.06
N ILE A 106 -16.88 -1.57 -0.39
CA ILE A 106 -17.83 -2.37 0.37
C ILE A 106 -18.55 -3.33 -0.60
N ALA A 107 -18.47 -4.63 -0.33
CA ALA A 107 -19.24 -5.61 -1.06
C ALA A 107 -20.71 -5.50 -0.62
N ILE A 108 -21.55 -4.89 -1.45
CA ILE A 108 -23.00 -4.88 -1.22
C ILE A 108 -23.51 -6.29 -1.47
N ARG A 109 -23.90 -7.00 -0.40
CA ARG A 109 -24.65 -8.25 -0.54
C ARG A 109 -26.08 -7.88 -0.89
N SER A 110 -26.49 -8.14 -2.14
CA SER A 110 -27.90 -8.14 -2.48
C SER A 110 -28.56 -9.27 -1.70
N GLY A 111 -29.33 -8.91 -0.67
CA GLY A 111 -30.19 -9.86 0.02
C GLY A 111 -31.27 -10.35 -0.95
N VAL A 112 -31.34 -11.67 -1.13
CA VAL A 112 -32.56 -12.36 -1.53
C VAL A 112 -33.14 -12.96 -0.26
#